data_AF-A0A8J7CJ71-F1
#
_entry.id   AF-A0A8J7CJ71-F1
#
_cell.length_a   1.000
_cell.length_b   1.000
_cell.length_c   1.000
_cell.angle_alpha   90.00
_cell.angle_beta   90.00
_cell.angle_gamma   90.00
#
_symmetry.space_group_name_H-M   'P 1'
#
loop_
_entity.id
_entity.type
_entity.pdbx_description
1 polymer ?
#
loop_
_entity_poly.entity_id
_entity_poly.type
_entity_poly.pdbx_seq_one_letter_code
_entity_poly.pdbx_strand_id
1 'polypeptide(L)'
;MSLLENFSVAISFKGSLGWVEYDEAAHKVKVTLSDDEGRTLAEKFLTTPYKIKIPHETLLDFTEEDIDPNASAQALKIVLTRLWEATGVHVDWSRPVDYVKAHPHY
;
A
#
# COMPACT_ATOMS: atom_id res chain seq x y z
N MET A 1 17.67 -2.17 20.83
CA MET A 1 16.53 -2.98 20.37
C MET A 1 15.81 -2.17 19.31
N SER A 2 16.03 -2.46 18.02
CA SER A 2 15.16 -1.87 17.00
C SER A 2 13.82 -2.58 17.10
N LEU A 3 12.77 -1.84 17.45
CA LEU A 3 11.42 -2.28 17.14
C LEU A 3 11.40 -2.47 15.63
N LEU A 4 11.08 -3.67 15.16
CA LEU A 4 10.72 -3.89 13.76
C LEU A 4 9.48 -3.02 13.52
N GLU A 5 9.68 -1.81 13.02
CA GLU A 5 8.58 -0.94 12.62
C GLU A 5 7.98 -1.54 11.35
N ASN A 6 7.05 -2.48 11.54
CA ASN A 6 6.20 -2.97 10.47
C ASN A 6 5.60 -1.76 9.75
N PHE A 7 5.97 -1.59 8.49
CA PHE A 7 5.53 -0.44 7.70
C PHE A 7 4.00 -0.39 7.66
N SER A 8 3.43 0.77 7.97
CA SER A 8 1.99 0.98 7.86
C SER A 8 1.66 2.38 7.36
N VAL A 9 0.56 2.50 6.63
CA VAL A 9 0.12 3.76 6.01
C VAL A 9 -1.40 3.82 5.98
N ALA A 10 -1.95 5.03 6.17
CA ALA A 10 -3.38 5.27 6.06
C ALA A 10 -3.85 5.17 4.60
N ILE A 11 -5.07 4.68 4.42
CA ILE A 11 -5.78 4.68 3.13
C ILE A 11 -7.22 5.17 3.31
N SER A 12 -7.83 5.61 2.22
CA SER A 12 -9.24 6.00 2.21
C SER A 12 -9.96 5.65 0.92
N PHE A 13 -11.27 5.41 1.03
CA PHE A 13 -12.14 5.09 -0.11
C PHE A 13 -13.57 5.53 0.18
N LYS A 14 -14.17 6.35 -0.69
CA LYS A 14 -15.56 6.84 -0.59
C LYS A 14 -15.94 7.38 0.81
N GLY A 15 -15.00 8.02 1.51
CA GLY A 15 -15.20 8.56 2.86
C GLY A 15 -14.93 7.58 4.00
N SER A 16 -14.69 6.30 3.72
CA SER A 16 -14.20 5.33 4.69
C SER A 16 -12.68 5.44 4.86
N LEU A 17 -12.22 5.27 6.10
CA LEU A 17 -10.80 5.28 6.45
C LEU A 17 -10.31 3.90 6.82
N GLY A 18 -9.04 3.67 6.55
CA GLY A 18 -8.38 2.41 6.77
C GLY A 18 -6.87 2.55 6.79
N TRP A 19 -6.18 1.41 6.81
CA TRP A 19 -4.74 1.36 6.70
C TRP A 19 -4.27 0.09 6.00
N VAL A 20 -3.07 0.16 5.46
CA VAL A 20 -2.30 -0.98 4.96
C VAL A 20 -1.13 -1.21 5.90
N GLU A 21 -0.87 -2.48 6.20
CA GLU A 21 0.23 -2.94 7.05
C GLU A 21 1.06 -4.00 6.33
N TYR A 22 2.37 -3.89 6.43
CA TYR A 22 3.30 -4.94 6.02
C TYR A 22 3.76 -5.73 7.24
N ASP A 23 3.46 -7.03 7.25
CA ASP A 23 3.94 -7.98 8.23
C ASP A 23 5.28 -8.55 7.74
N GLU A 24 6.39 -8.06 8.28
CA GLU A 24 7.73 -8.47 7.84
C GLU A 24 8.04 -9.93 8.17
N ALA A 25 7.57 -10.42 9.32
CA ALA A 25 7.76 -11.82 9.71
C ALA A 25 7.00 -12.78 8.79
N ALA A 26 5.80 -12.38 8.35
CA ALA A 26 4.97 -13.20 7.47
C ALA A 26 5.16 -12.91 5.97
N HIS A 27 5.95 -11.89 5.61
CA HIS A 27 6.04 -11.35 4.25
C HIS A 27 4.65 -11.17 3.62
N LYS A 28 3.78 -10.43 4.32
CA LYS A 28 2.38 -10.32 3.91
C LYS A 28 1.81 -8.93 4.13
N VAL A 29 1.07 -8.46 3.13
CA VAL A 29 0.29 -7.23 3.21
C VAL A 29 -1.08 -7.50 3.82
N LYS A 30 -1.51 -6.65 4.75
CA LYS A 30 -2.85 -6.65 5.35
C LYS A 30 -3.53 -5.33 5.06
N VAL A 31 -4.81 -5.38 4.69
CA VAL A 31 -5.63 -4.20 4.43
C VAL A 31 -6.76 -4.18 5.45
N THR A 32 -6.89 -3.06 6.16
CA THR A 32 -8.02 -2.83 7.05
C THR A 32 -8.79 -1.63 6.54
N LEU A 33 -10.03 -1.84 6.09
CA LEU A 33 -10.92 -0.79 5.59
C LEU A 33 -12.36 -1.23 5.83
N SER A 34 -13.19 -0.32 6.32
CA SER A 34 -14.60 -0.60 6.65
C SER A 34 -15.48 -0.80 5.42
N ASP A 35 -15.13 -0.16 4.31
CA ASP A 35 -15.81 -0.35 3.03
C ASP A 35 -15.34 -1.65 2.36
N ASP A 36 -16.25 -2.60 2.17
CA ASP A 36 -15.93 -3.93 1.64
C ASP A 36 -15.47 -3.89 0.17
N GLU A 37 -16.01 -2.97 -0.64
CA GLU A 37 -15.62 -2.80 -2.04
C GLU A 37 -14.18 -2.31 -2.13
N GLY A 38 -13.87 -1.20 -1.45
CA GLY A 38 -12.53 -0.63 -1.36
C GLY A 38 -11.53 -1.62 -0.77
N ARG A 39 -11.92 -2.37 0.28
CA ARG A 39 -11.06 -3.40 0.88
C ARG A 39 -10.72 -4.48 -0.14
N THR A 40 -11.74 -5.04 -0.80
CA THR A 40 -11.55 -6.11 -1.79
C THR A 40 -10.68 -5.66 -2.97
N LEU A 41 -10.89 -4.43 -3.47
CA LEU A 41 -10.09 -3.85 -4.54
C LEU A 41 -8.63 -3.69 -4.13
N ALA A 42 -8.38 -3.13 -2.94
CA ALA A 42 -7.02 -2.95 -2.42
C ALA A 42 -6.33 -4.30 -2.13
N GLU A 43 -7.02 -5.26 -1.51
CA GLU A 43 -6.47 -6.60 -1.25
C GLU A 43 -6.11 -7.33 -2.53
N LYS A 44 -7.00 -7.31 -3.53
CA LYS A 44 -6.74 -7.94 -4.83
C LYS A 44 -5.54 -7.29 -5.53
N PHE A 45 -5.45 -5.97 -5.48
CA PHE A 45 -4.33 -5.24 -6.08
C PHE A 45 -3.00 -5.56 -5.38
N LEU A 46 -2.99 -5.53 -4.04
CA LEU A 46 -1.79 -5.74 -3.22
C LEU A 46 -1.41 -7.21 -3.03
N THR A 47 -2.15 -8.15 -3.63
CA THR A 47 -1.80 -9.58 -3.70
C THR A 47 -1.40 -10.02 -5.10
N THR A 48 -1.42 -9.10 -6.07
CA THR A 48 -1.02 -9.36 -7.46
C THR A 48 0.29 -8.64 -7.75
N PRO A 49 1.30 -9.31 -8.35
CA PRO A 49 2.50 -8.63 -8.84
C PRO A 49 2.13 -7.50 -9.80
N TYR A 50 2.75 -6.34 -9.63
CA TYR A 50 2.45 -5.16 -10.45
C TYR A 50 3.62 -4.87 -11.38
N LYS A 51 3.34 -4.78 -12.68
CA LYS A 51 4.32 -4.38 -13.68
C LYS A 51 4.51 -2.88 -13.66
N ILE A 52 5.71 -2.42 -13.34
CA ILE A 52 6.07 -1.00 -13.32
C ILE A 52 7.31 -0.73 -14.16
N LYS A 53 7.36 0.46 -14.75
CA LYS A 53 8.55 0.99 -15.42
C LYS A 53 9.39 1.73 -14.40
N ILE A 54 10.54 1.18 -14.03
CA ILE A 54 11.47 1.80 -13.08
C ILE A 54 12.43 2.70 -13.88
N PRO A 55 12.52 4.01 -13.59
CA PRO A 55 13.49 4.91 -14.21
C PRO A 55 14.90 4.70 -13.64
N HIS A 56 15.91 4.85 -14.51
CA HIS A 56 17.32 4.82 -14.14
C HIS A 56 18.01 6.19 -14.38
N GLU A 57 19.16 6.21 -15.06
CA GLU A 57 20.01 7.40 -15.17
C GLU A 57 19.46 8.47 -16.12
N THR A 58 18.62 8.10 -17.10
CA THR A 58 18.08 9.04 -18.09
C THR A 58 16.56 9.06 -18.12
N LEU A 59 15.99 10.15 -18.66
CA LEU A 59 14.55 10.33 -18.82
C LEU A 59 13.88 9.32 -19.76
N LEU A 60 14.65 8.54 -20.51
CA LEU A 60 14.16 7.53 -21.47
C LEU A 60 14.59 6.11 -21.09
N ASP A 61 15.35 5.95 -20.02
CA ASP A 61 15.89 4.66 -19.58
C ASP A 61 14.98 4.07 -18.50
N PHE A 62 14.13 3.13 -18.93
CA PHE A 62 13.21 2.42 -18.06
C PHE A 62 13.30 0.92 -18.30
N THR A 63 13.31 0.17 -17.21
CA THR A 63 13.13 -1.29 -17.24
C THR A 63 11.72 -1.64 -16.78
N GLU A 64 11.06 -2.57 -17.48
CA GLU A 64 9.83 -3.18 -16.99
C GLU A 64 10.18 -4.26 -15.96
N GLU A 65 9.68 -4.07 -14.75
CA GLU A 65 9.86 -5.01 -13.64
C GLU A 65 8.51 -5.40 -13.05
N ASP A 66 8.35 -6.69 -12.77
CA ASP A 66 7.21 -7.21 -12.01
C ASP A 66 7.56 -7.14 -10.51
N ILE A 67 6.89 -6.25 -9.78
CA ILE A 67 7.11 -6.06 -8.36
C ILE A 67 6.06 -6.82 -7.57
N ASP A 68 6.49 -7.78 -6.74
CA ASP A 68 5.63 -8.41 -5.75
C ASP A 68 5.53 -7.52 -4.50
N PRO A 69 4.35 -6.96 -4.18
CA PRO A 69 4.15 -6.14 -2.99
C PRO A 69 4.42 -6.88 -1.66
N ASN A 70 4.40 -8.21 -1.65
CA ASN A 70 4.68 -9.02 -0.45
C ASN A 70 6.18 -9.31 -0.25
N ALA A 71 7.04 -8.97 -1.21
CA ALA A 71 8.46 -9.28 -1.15
C ALA A 71 9.20 -8.45 -0.08
N SER A 72 8.83 -7.17 0.09
CA SER A 72 9.42 -6.28 1.09
C SER A 72 8.56 -5.03 1.33
N ALA A 73 8.79 -4.33 2.44
CA ALA A 73 8.18 -3.03 2.68
C ALA A 73 8.51 -2.00 1.58
N GLN A 74 9.69 -2.09 0.95
CA GLN A 74 10.06 -1.20 -0.15
C GLN A 74 9.29 -1.54 -1.44
N ALA A 75 9.12 -2.83 -1.75
CA ALA A 75 8.27 -3.27 -2.86
C ALA A 75 6.82 -2.80 -2.67
N LEU A 76 6.27 -2.99 -1.46
CA LEU A 76 4.94 -2.48 -1.12
C LEU A 76 4.83 -0.96 -1.33
N LYS A 77 5.79 -0.17 -0.84
CA LYS A 77 5.81 1.30 -1.03
C LYS A 77 5.76 1.69 -2.50
N ILE A 78 6.49 0.98 -3.37
CA ILE A 78 6.47 1.24 -4.81
C ILE A 78 5.09 0.94 -5.40
N VAL A 79 4.52 -0.23 -5.10
CA VAL A 79 3.20 -0.65 -5.61
C VAL A 79 2.08 0.28 -5.12
N LEU A 80 2.15 0.77 -3.87
CA LEU A 80 1.20 1.72 -3.31
C LEU A 80 1.11 3.03 -4.11
N THR A 81 2.17 3.43 -4.83
CA THR A 81 2.14 4.62 -5.71
C THR A 81 1.22 4.46 -6.92
N ARG A 82 0.68 3.27 -7.16
CA ARG A 82 -0.23 2.93 -8.27
C ARG A 82 -1.62 2.48 -7.80
N LEU A 83 -1.81 2.32 -6.49
CA LEU A 83 -3.06 1.82 -5.92
C LEU A 83 -4.27 2.68 -6.34
N TRP A 84 -4.16 3.99 -6.21
CA TRP A 84 -5.26 4.91 -6.53
C TRP A 84 -5.66 4.85 -8.00
N GLU A 85 -4.70 4.88 -8.92
CA GLU A 85 -4.98 4.84 -10.36
C GLU A 85 -5.72 3.55 -10.75
N ALA A 86 -5.38 2.43 -10.12
CA ALA A 86 -5.97 1.13 -10.43
C ALA A 86 -7.31 0.85 -9.74
N THR A 87 -7.56 1.43 -8.55
CA THR A 87 -8.66 1.01 -7.67
C THR A 87 -9.55 2.14 -7.15
N GLY A 88 -9.08 3.39 -7.23
CA GLY A 88 -9.70 4.53 -6.55
C GLY A 88 -9.44 4.59 -5.03
N VAL A 89 -8.71 3.62 -4.45
CA VAL A 89 -8.30 3.67 -3.04
C VAL A 89 -7.10 4.62 -2.89
N HIS A 90 -7.27 5.66 -2.09
CA HIS A 90 -6.24 6.68 -1.87
C HIS A 90 -5.27 6.24 -0.80
N VAL A 91 -3.99 6.58 -0.97
CA VAL A 91 -2.97 6.44 0.07
C VAL A 91 -2.73 7.81 0.71
N ASP A 92 -2.97 7.91 2.01
CA ASP A 92 -2.95 9.17 2.76
C ASP A 92 -1.60 9.35 3.47
N TRP A 93 -0.56 9.70 2.71
CA TRP A 93 0.82 9.82 3.22
C TRP A 93 1.01 10.83 4.36
N SER A 94 0.12 11.82 4.47
CA SER A 94 0.17 12.86 5.51
C SER A 94 -0.64 12.53 6.75
N ARG A 95 -1.49 11.50 6.72
CA ARG A 95 -2.36 11.15 7.84
C ARG A 95 -1.65 10.13 8.74
N PRO A 96 -1.39 10.45 10.03
CA PRO A 96 -0.76 9.50 10.94
C PRO A 96 -1.58 8.22 11.06
N VAL A 97 -0.98 7.07 10.74
CA VAL A 97 -1.68 5.78 10.75
C VAL A 97 -2.18 5.40 12.14
N ASP A 98 -1.43 5.75 13.19
CA ASP A 98 -1.85 5.49 14.58
C ASP A 98 -3.12 6.28 14.95
N TYR A 99 -3.28 7.49 14.41
CA TYR A 99 -4.51 8.26 14.59
C TYR A 99 -5.70 7.56 13.93
N VAL A 100 -5.53 7.03 12.71
CA VAL A 100 -6.58 6.29 11.98
C VAL A 100 -6.95 5.00 12.70
N LYS A 101 -5.97 4.24 13.19
CA LYS A 101 -6.19 3.01 13.98
C LYS A 101 -6.99 3.28 15.26
N ALA A 102 -6.73 4.42 15.91
CA ALA A 102 -7.47 4.85 17.08
C ALA A 102 -8.87 5.42 16.75
N HIS A 103 -9.07 5.95 15.54
CA HIS A 103 -10.30 6.63 15.11
C HIS A 103 -10.76 6.18 13.70
N PRO A 104 -11.14 4.91 13.50
CA PRO A 104 -11.46 4.37 12.17
C PRO A 104 -12.73 4.95 11.52
N HIS A 105 -13.52 5.75 12.27
CA HIS A 105 -14.81 6.31 11.83
C HIS A 105 -14.95 7.81 12.07
N TYR A 106 -13.85 8.57 12.07
CA TYR A 106 -13.90 10.03 12.26
C TYR A 106 -14.51 10.75 11.05
#